data_AF-A0A6P0JUK7-F1
#
_entry.id   AF-A0A6P0JUK7-F1
#
_cell.length_a   1.000
_cell.length_b   1.000
_cell.length_c   1.000
_cell.angle_alpha   90.00
_cell.angle_beta   90.00
_cell.angle_gamma   90.00
#
_symmetry.space_group_name_H-M   'P 1'
#
loop_
_entity.id
_entity.type
_entity.pdbx_description
1 polymer ?
#
loop_
_entity_poly.entity_id
_entity_poly.type
_entity_poly.pdbx_seq_one_letter_code
_entity_poly.pdbx_strand_id
1 'polypeptide(L)' 'MTLTLDPPQRLLNVDEFLAGYGSDNRYELIDGEVFDLNPTGLHEEVAALITT' A
#
# COMPACT_ATOMS: atom_id res chain seq x y z
N MET A 1 4.60 -24.24 -12.80
CA MET A 1 4.29 -23.02 -12.02
C MET A 1 5.45 -22.81 -11.08
N THR A 2 6.38 -21.94 -11.46
CA THR A 2 7.60 -21.67 -10.70
C THR A 2 7.26 -20.57 -9.70
N LEU A 3 7.22 -20.87 -8.40
CA LEU A 3 7.08 -19.86 -7.36
C LEU A 3 8.43 -19.13 -7.28
N THR A 4 8.51 -17.96 -7.91
CA THR A 4 9.64 -17.05 -7.76
C THR A 4 9.64 -16.56 -6.32
N LEU A 5 10.57 -17.06 -5.51
CA LEU A 5 10.88 -16.50 -4.20
C LEU A 5 11.68 -15.22 -4.46
N ASP A 6 10.99 -14.08 -4.39
CA ASP A 6 11.64 -12.78 -4.35
C ASP A 6 12.66 -12.74 -3.18
N PRO A 7 13.79 -12.04 -3.34
CA PRO A 7 14.81 -11.90 -2.28
C PRO A 7 14.17 -11.36 -1.01
N PRO A 8 14.76 -11.58 0.19
CA PRO A 8 14.17 -11.17 1.46
C PRO A 8 13.71 -9.72 1.36
N GLN A 9 12.41 -9.54 1.19
CA GLN A 9 11.79 -8.25 1.06
C GLN A 9 12.12 -7.57 2.38
N ARG A 10 12.90 -6.49 2.31
CA ARG A 10 13.28 -5.75 3.50
C ARG A 10 11.97 -5.26 4.12
N LEU A 11 11.51 -6.00 5.13
CA LEU A 11 10.30 -5.69 5.86
C LEU A 11 10.47 -4.28 6.42
N LEU A 12 9.74 -3.34 5.84
CA LEU A 12 9.73 -1.97 6.29
C LEU A 12 9.02 -1.93 7.65
N ASN A 13 9.69 -1.34 8.64
CA ASN A 13 9.02 -1.07 9.91
C ASN A 13 8.05 0.10 9.75
N VAL A 14 7.05 0.16 10.64
CA VAL A 14 6.06 1.24 10.68
C VAL A 14 6.73 2.62 10.75
N ASP A 15 7.82 2.76 11.52
CA ASP A 15 8.58 4.02 11.61
C ASP A 15 9.26 4.41 10.30
N GLU A 16 9.88 3.45 9.60
CA GLU A 16 10.51 3.68 8.29
C GLU A 16 9.47 4.03 7.23
N PHE A 17 8.30 3.38 7.31
CA PHE A 17 7.17 3.66 6.43
C PHE A 17 6.60 5.05 6.68
N LEU A 18 6.34 5.42 7.94
CA LEU A 18 5.84 6.76 8.28
C LEU A 18 6.79 7.87 7.86
N ALA A 19 8.11 7.65 8.02
CA ALA A 19 9.13 8.62 7.62
C ALA A 19 9.19 8.88 6.11
N GLY A 20 8.92 7.87 5.28
CA GLY A 20 8.98 7.97 3.82
C GLY A 20 7.63 8.20 3.12
N TYR A 21 6.56 7.62 3.67
CA TYR A 21 5.27 7.44 3.00
C TYR A 21 4.08 7.90 3.84
N GLY A 22 4.27 8.20 5.13
CA GLY A 22 3.17 8.59 6.04
C GLY A 22 2.43 9.88 5.68
N SER A 23 2.95 10.66 4.73
CA SER A 23 2.30 11.88 4.24
C SER A 23 1.40 11.64 3.02
N ASP A 24 1.45 10.45 2.41
CA ASP A 24 0.74 10.13 1.18
C ASP A 24 -0.14 8.89 1.41
N ASN A 25 -1.45 9.11 1.40
CA ASN A 25 -2.47 8.10 1.67
C ASN A 25 -2.63 7.08 0.53
N ARG A 26 -1.78 7.17 -0.51
CA ARG A 26 -1.68 6.19 -1.60
C ARG A 26 -0.77 5.02 -1.26
N TYR A 27 -0.01 5.10 -0.17
CA TYR A 27 0.86 4.02 0.24
C TYR A 27 0.29 3.32 1.47
N GLU A 28 0.31 1.99 1.45
CA GLU A 28 -0.07 1.17 2.60
C GLU A 28 1.07 0.21 2.94
N LEU A 29 1.26 -0.03 4.24
CA LEU A 29 2.19 -1.05 4.75
C LEU A 29 1.39 -2.29 5.13
N ILE A 30 1.57 -3.39 4.40
CA ILE A 30 0.89 -4.68 4.63
C ILE A 30 1.97 -5.75 4.79
N ASP A 31 1.96 -6.47 5.91
CA ASP A 31 2.95 -7.52 6.23
C ASP A 31 4.42 -7.10 6.10
N GLY A 32 4.73 -5.79 6.29
CA GLY A 32 6.07 -5.24 6.14
C GLY A 32 6.45 -4.87 4.70
N GLU A 33 5.54 -5.01 3.75
CA GLU A 33 5.70 -4.57 2.37
C GLU A 33 4.91 -3.29 2.10
N VAL A 34 5.49 -2.39 1.30
CA VAL A 34 4.83 -1.14 0.90
C VAL A 34 4.10 -1.36 -0.41
N PHE A 35 2.79 -1.18 -0.38
CA PHE A 35 1.92 -1.26 -1.54
C PHE A 35 1.57 0.15 -2.01
N ASP A 36 1.83 0.43 -3.28
CA ASP A 36 1.31 1.62 -3.97
C ASP A 36 -0.13 1.32 -4.40
N LEU A 37 -1.07 1.89 -3.67
CA LEU A 37 -2.47 1.94 -4.05
C LEU A 37 -2.66 3.11 -5.00
N ASN A 38 -2.72 2.81 -6.29
CA ASN A 38 -3.21 3.74 -7.27
C ASN A 38 -4.73 3.57 -7.37
N PRO A 39 -5.54 4.49 -6.80
CA PRO A 39 -6.98 4.40 -6.96
C PRO A 39 -7.30 4.49 -8.45
N THR A 40 -7.71 3.36 -9.03
CA THR A 40 -8.42 3.41 -10.31
C THR A 40 -9.67 4.21 -10.04
N GLY A 41 -9.85 5.39 -10.65
CA GLY A 41 -10.84 6.41 -10.22
C GLY A 41 -12.27 5.90 -9.91
N LEU A 42 -12.65 4.72 -10.43
CA LEU A 42 -13.86 3.98 -10.05
C LEU A 42 -13.92 3.62 -8.54
N HIS A 43 -12.80 3.30 -7.88
CA HIS A 43 -12.73 3.04 -6.44
C HIS A 43 -13.04 4.31 -5.63
N GLU A 44 -12.65 5.50 -6.12
CA GLU A 44 -13.00 6.78 -5.49
C GLU A 44 -14.47 7.15 -5.70
N GLU A 45 -15.01 6.94 -6.92
CA GLU A 45 -16.42 7.17 -7.21
C GLU A 45 -17.35 6.30 -6.34
N VAL A 46 -16.97 5.05 -6.10
CA VAL A 46 -17.72 4.14 -5.23
C VAL A 46 -17.53 4.51 -3.75
N ALA A 47 -16.34 4.90 -3.29
CA ALA A 47 -16.11 5.35 -1.92
C ALA A 47 -16.92 6.62 -1.56
N ALA A 48 -17.03 7.55 -2.51
CA ALA A 48 -17.89 8.72 -2.39
C ALA A 48 -19.39 8.37 -2.31
N LEU A 49 -19.79 7.23 -2.89
CA LEU A 49 -21.18 6.77 -2.89
C LEU A 49 -21.61 6.09 -1.57
N ILE A 50 -20.68 5.43 -0.88
CA ILE A 50 -20.94 4.72 0.40
C ILE A 50 -20.63 5.54 1.66
N THR A 51 -19.93 6.67 1.55
CA THR A 51 -19.73 7.57 2.71
C THR A 51 -20.95 8.47 2.87
N THR A 52 -21.88 8.09 3.76
CA THR A 52 -22.99 8.92 4.29
C THR A 52 -22.73 9.24 5.75
#